data_AF-A0A4V2F772-F1
#
_entry.id   AF-A0A4V2F772-F1
#
_cell.length_a   1.000
_cell.length_b   1.000
_cell.length_c   1.000
_cell.angle_alpha   90.00
_cell.angle_beta   90.00
_cell.angle_gamma   90.00
#
_symmetry.space_group_name_H-M   'P 1'
#
loop_
_entity.id
_entity.type
_entity.pdbx_description
1 polymer ?
#
loop_
_entity_poly.entity_id
_entity_poly.type
_entity_poly.pdbx_seq_one_letter_code
_entity_poly.pdbx_strand_id
1 'polypeptide(L)'
;MVILKKIKAATLVETLTASVIIIIVFMIASLSFNTIFINHQKRDHSAIDNRLKELTYKSRHNVIQLPYQERFANWDIYIEVQNEALLISAERNGYTITKKQKW
;
A
#
# COMPACT_ATOMS: atom_id res chain seq x y z
N MET A 1 48.29 -46.82 2.65
CA MET A 1 47.03 -46.12 2.97
C MET A 1 47.24 -44.64 2.67
N VAL A 2 46.58 -44.11 1.65
CA VAL A 2 46.79 -42.72 1.20
C VAL A 2 45.91 -41.81 2.06
N ILE A 3 46.53 -40.96 2.86
CA ILE A 3 45.82 -39.94 3.64
C ILE A 3 45.36 -38.86 2.66
N LEU A 4 44.05 -38.76 2.43
CA LEU A 4 43.43 -37.64 1.71
C LEU A 4 43.61 -36.37 2.56
N LYS A 5 44.67 -35.62 2.27
CA LYS A 5 44.94 -34.33 2.91
C LYS A 5 43.86 -33.34 2.47
N LYS A 6 42.90 -33.02 3.35
CA LYS A 6 41.88 -31.98 3.08
C LYS A 6 42.59 -30.67 2.73
N ILE A 7 42.44 -30.21 1.49
CA ILE A 7 42.97 -28.93 1.04
C ILE A 7 42.08 -27.84 1.64
N LYS A 8 42.50 -27.27 2.78
CA LYS A 8 41.75 -26.23 3.53
C LYS A 8 41.29 -25.04 2.68
N ALA A 9 41.94 -24.78 1.53
CA ALA A 9 41.58 -23.70 0.62
C ALA A 9 40.26 -23.95 -0.15
N ALA A 10 39.92 -25.21 -0.45
CA ALA A 10 38.71 -25.53 -1.22
C ALA A 10 37.41 -25.21 -0.46
N THR A 11 37.40 -25.46 0.86
CA THR A 11 36.24 -25.20 1.73
C THR A 11 35.98 -23.71 1.98
N LEU A 12 37.03 -22.87 1.91
CA LEU A 12 36.87 -21.42 2.09
C LEU A 12 36.14 -20.80 0.89
N VAL A 13 36.58 -21.15 -0.32
CA VAL A 13 35.97 -20.65 -1.56
C VAL A 13 34.52 -21.13 -1.66
N GLU A 14 34.24 -22.38 -1.33
CA GLU A 14 32.88 -22.93 -1.31
C GLU A 14 31.95 -22.19 -0.34
N THR A 15 32.45 -21.86 0.86
CA THR A 15 31.65 -21.13 1.85
C THR A 15 31.38 -19.69 1.39
N LEU A 16 32.36 -19.05 0.75
CA LEU A 16 32.21 -17.71 0.21
C LEU A 16 31.26 -17.67 -1.00
N THR A 17 31.35 -18.63 -1.92
CA THR A 17 30.42 -18.68 -3.06
C THR A 17 29.00 -18.97 -2.60
N ALA A 18 28.82 -19.89 -1.65
CA ALA A 18 27.52 -20.17 -1.05
C ALA A 18 26.91 -18.93 -0.36
N SER A 19 27.71 -18.17 0.39
CA SER A 19 27.21 -16.97 1.06
C SER A 19 26.80 -15.88 0.06
N VAL A 20 27.56 -15.69 -1.02
CA VAL A 20 27.20 -14.74 -2.10
C VAL A 20 25.90 -15.16 -2.78
N ILE A 21 25.72 -16.46 -3.07
CA ILE A 21 24.47 -16.96 -3.68
C ILE A 21 23.28 -16.70 -2.74
N ILE A 22 23.42 -16.98 -1.45
CA ILE A 22 22.36 -16.72 -0.46
C ILE A 22 21.99 -15.23 -0.44
N ILE A 23 22.98 -14.32 -0.42
CA ILE A 23 22.74 -12.87 -0.44
C ILE A 23 21.96 -12.45 -1.70
N ILE A 24 22.34 -12.97 -2.87
CA ILE A 24 21.66 -12.66 -4.14
C ILE A 24 20.21 -13.13 -4.09
N VAL A 25 19.94 -14.34 -3.63
CA VAL A 25 18.58 -14.88 -3.50
C VAL A 25 17.73 -14.04 -2.56
N PHE A 26 18.27 -13.68 -1.39
CA PHE A 26 17.56 -12.81 -0.44
C PHE A 26 17.30 -11.41 -1.01
N MET A 27 18.24 -10.86 -1.78
CA MET A 27 18.08 -9.57 -2.43
C MET A 27 16.91 -9.60 -3.44
N ILE A 28 16.87 -10.62 -4.31
CA ILE A 28 15.79 -10.79 -5.29
C ILE A 28 14.45 -11.00 -4.58
N ALA A 29 14.41 -11.82 -3.53
CA ALA A 29 13.21 -12.07 -2.74
C ALA A 29 12.69 -10.78 -2.07
N SER A 30 13.59 -9.98 -1.48
CA SER A 30 13.25 -8.70 -0.84
C SER A 30 12.66 -7.70 -1.82
N LEU A 31 13.29 -7.55 -3.00
CA LEU A 31 12.78 -6.67 -4.06
C LEU A 31 11.41 -7.14 -4.55
N SER A 32 11.24 -8.45 -4.78
CA SER A 32 9.97 -9.04 -5.22
C SER A 32 8.86 -8.80 -4.18
N PHE A 33 9.18 -9.02 -2.90
CA PHE A 33 8.25 -8.81 -1.80
C PHE A 33 7.84 -7.33 -1.68
N ASN A 34 8.78 -6.40 -1.80
CA ASN A 34 8.49 -4.97 -1.77
C ASN A 34 7.50 -4.56 -2.86
N THR A 35 7.70 -5.04 -4.09
CA THR A 35 6.78 -4.76 -5.20
C THR A 35 5.38 -5.33 -4.93
N ILE A 36 5.27 -6.55 -4.43
CA ILE A 36 3.99 -7.18 -4.10
C ILE A 36 3.28 -6.40 -2.98
N PHE A 37 4.01 -6.03 -1.93
CA PHE A 37 3.48 -5.30 -0.79
C PHE A 37 2.93 -3.91 -1.18
N ILE A 38 3.69 -3.15 -1.98
CA ILE A 38 3.26 -1.85 -2.48
C ILE A 38 2.02 -2.00 -3.38
N ASN A 39 1.99 -3.01 -4.26
CA ASN A 39 0.87 -3.22 -5.16
C ASN A 39 -0.41 -3.67 -4.44
N HIS A 40 -0.27 -4.47 -3.38
CA HIS A 40 -1.40 -4.85 -2.54
C HIS A 40 -2.02 -3.63 -1.85
N GLN A 41 -1.21 -2.76 -1.25
CA GLN A 41 -1.72 -1.52 -0.64
C GLN A 41 -2.32 -0.54 -1.66
N LYS A 42 -1.74 -0.41 -2.86
CA LYS A 42 -2.30 0.47 -3.90
C LYS A 42 -3.65 -0.03 -4.41
N ARG A 43 -3.85 -1.35 -4.56
CA ARG A 43 -5.14 -1.92 -4.98
C ARG A 43 -6.24 -1.64 -3.94
N ASP A 44 -5.93 -1.74 -2.65
CA ASP A 44 -6.90 -1.45 -1.58
C ASP A 44 -7.39 0.02 -1.61
N HIS A 45 -6.51 0.97 -1.96
CA HIS A 45 -6.89 2.38 -2.07
C HIS A 45 -7.61 2.74 -3.38
N SER A 46 -7.39 1.99 -4.47
CA SER A 46 -7.99 2.33 -5.76
C SER A 46 -9.53 2.31 -5.77
N ALA A 47 -10.14 1.41 -4.99
CA ALA A 47 -11.59 1.32 -4.86
C ALA A 47 -12.18 2.53 -4.12
N ILE A 48 -11.55 2.96 -3.02
CA ILE A 48 -12.01 4.13 -2.24
C ILE A 48 -11.77 5.44 -3.02
N ASP A 49 -10.66 5.55 -3.76
CA ASP A 49 -10.40 6.72 -4.61
C ASP A 49 -11.46 6.88 -5.70
N ASN A 50 -11.88 5.78 -6.32
CA ASN A 50 -12.94 5.82 -7.32
C ASN A 50 -14.29 6.21 -6.71
N ARG A 51 -14.63 5.63 -5.54
CA ARG A 51 -15.87 5.96 -4.83
C ARG A 51 -15.89 7.42 -4.38
N LEU A 52 -14.77 7.94 -3.88
CA LEU A 52 -14.63 9.32 -3.46
C LEU A 52 -14.81 10.30 -4.63
N LYS A 53 -14.29 9.97 -5.82
CA LYS A 53 -14.51 10.76 -7.05
C LYS A 53 -15.98 10.78 -7.45
N GLU A 54 -16.66 9.62 -7.39
CA GLU A 54 -18.09 9.52 -7.69
C GLU A 54 -18.93 10.37 -6.72
N LEU A 55 -18.66 10.27 -5.42
CA LEU A 55 -19.33 11.07 -4.39
C LEU A 55 -19.08 12.56 -4.58
N THR A 56 -17.85 12.96 -4.91
CA THR A 56 -17.52 14.36 -5.24
C THR A 56 -18.34 14.86 -6.42
N TYR A 57 -18.47 14.06 -7.48
CA TYR A 57 -19.27 14.42 -8.66
C TYR A 57 -20.75 14.57 -8.31
N LYS A 58 -21.32 13.60 -7.59
CA LYS A 58 -22.73 13.63 -7.16
C LYS A 58 -23.03 14.81 -6.23
N SER A 59 -22.09 15.14 -5.35
CA SER A 59 -22.23 16.27 -4.43
C SER A 59 -22.22 17.61 -5.15
N ARG A 60 -21.41 17.78 -6.21
CA ARG A 60 -21.43 19.00 -7.04
C ARG A 60 -22.72 19.18 -7.83
N HIS A 61 -23.35 18.08 -8.24
CA HIS A 61 -24.58 18.11 -9.03
C HIS A 61 -25.85 18.04 -8.17
N ASN A 62 -25.74 18.21 -6.85
CA ASN A 62 -26.86 18.10 -5.89
C ASN A 62 -27.66 16.77 -6.02
N VAL A 63 -27.01 15.70 -6.48
CA VAL A 63 -27.64 14.38 -6.64
C VAL A 63 -27.74 13.65 -5.30
N ILE A 64 -26.90 14.03 -4.33
CA ILE A 64 -26.93 13.53 -2.96
C ILE A 64 -27.34 14.64 -2.00
N GLN A 65 -28.19 14.30 -1.02
CA GLN A 65 -28.56 15.21 0.06
C GLN A 65 -27.45 15.23 1.11
N LEU A 66 -27.04 16.44 1.49
CA LEU A 66 -25.98 16.69 2.48
C LEU A 66 -26.64 17.06 3.83
N PRO A 67 -26.07 16.65 4.98
CA PRO A 67 -24.86 15.85 5.13
C PRO A 67 -25.08 14.38 4.73
N TYR A 68 -24.07 13.78 4.11
CA TYR A 68 -24.12 12.40 3.63
C TYR A 68 -23.14 11.52 4.38
N GLN A 69 -23.58 10.31 4.75
CA GLN A 69 -22.77 9.32 5.45
C GLN A 69 -22.89 7.97 4.73
N GLU A 70 -21.75 7.34 4.46
CA GLU A 70 -21.70 6.03 3.83
C GLU A 70 -20.57 5.18 4.41
N ARG A 71 -20.83 3.88 4.58
CA ARG A 71 -19.79 2.89 4.90
C ARG A 71 -19.45 2.09 3.65
N PHE A 72 -18.23 2.22 3.14
CA PHE A 72 -17.76 1.56 1.93
C PHE A 72 -16.44 0.84 2.17
N ALA A 73 -16.38 -0.48 1.95
CA ALA A 73 -15.16 -1.28 2.02
C ALA A 73 -14.31 -1.04 3.30
N ASN A 74 -14.96 -0.96 4.46
CA ASN A 74 -14.37 -0.64 5.78
C ASN A 74 -13.89 0.80 5.98
N TRP A 75 -14.30 1.72 5.10
CA TRP A 75 -14.16 3.16 5.28
C TRP A 75 -15.51 3.77 5.68
N ASP A 76 -15.50 4.64 6.67
CA ASP A 76 -16.64 5.49 7.03
C ASP A 76 -16.43 6.85 6.35
N ILE A 77 -17.27 7.17 5.38
CA ILE A 77 -17.21 8.38 4.55
C ILE A 77 -18.25 9.37 5.06
N TYR A 78 -17.82 10.60 5.33
CA TYR A 78 -18.65 11.71 5.77
C TYR A 78 -18.48 12.87 4.80
N ILE A 79 -19.60 13.43 4.33
CA ILE A 79 -19.63 14.58 3.44
C ILE A 79 -20.47 15.67 4.09
N GLU A 80 -19.85 16.81 4.33
CA GLU A 80 -20.48 17.97 4.96
C GLU A 80 -20.16 19.26 4.20
N VAL A 81 -21.09 20.21 4.22
CA VAL A 81 -20.87 21.56 3.67
C VAL A 81 -20.53 22.48 4.82
N GLN A 82 -19.35 23.09 4.80
CA GLN A 82 -18.90 24.02 5.82
C GLN A 82 -18.35 25.29 5.16
N ASN A 83 -18.94 26.46 5.44
CA ASN A 83 -18.57 27.76 4.87
C ASN A 83 -18.40 27.74 3.33
N GLU A 84 -19.44 27.36 2.59
CA GLU A 84 -19.41 27.34 1.11
C GLU A 84 -18.25 26.50 0.54
N ALA A 85 -17.81 25.47 1.29
CA ALA A 85 -16.79 24.51 0.88
C ALA A 85 -17.28 23.09 1.19
N LEU A 86 -16.99 22.18 0.27
CA LEU A 86 -17.34 20.77 0.40
C LEU A 86 -16.21 20.07 1.16
N LEU A 87 -16.53 19.55 2.34
CA LEU A 87 -15.64 18.74 3.15
C LEU A 87 -16.00 17.28 2.93
N ILE A 88 -15.07 16.53 2.37
CA ILE A 88 -15.18 15.07 2.32
C ILE A 88 -14.11 14.50 3.23
N SER A 89 -14.53 13.77 4.25
CA SER A 89 -13.66 12.99 5.13
C SER A 89 -13.96 11.51 4.94
N ALA A 90 -12.92 10.70 4.88
CA ALA A 90 -13.02 9.25 4.95
C ALA A 90 -12.14 8.76 6.11
N GLU A 91 -12.69 7.92 6.97
CA GLU A 91 -12.02 7.36 8.14
C GLU A 91 -11.96 5.83 8.06
N ARG A 92 -10.79 5.26 8.37
CA ARG A 92 -10.61 3.81 8.58
C ARG A 92 -9.56 3.58 9.66
N ASN A 93 -9.91 2.90 10.75
CA ASN A 93 -8.99 2.50 11.82
C ASN A 93 -8.02 3.61 12.28
N GLY A 94 -8.52 4.83 12.51
CA GLY A 94 -7.71 5.96 12.98
C GLY A 94 -6.94 6.75 11.90
N TYR A 95 -7.07 6.37 10.62
CA TYR A 95 -6.57 7.16 9.49
C TYR A 95 -7.71 8.01 8.92
N THR A 96 -7.59 9.34 9.04
CA THR A 96 -8.53 10.31 8.47
C THR A 96 -7.93 10.97 7.23
N ILE A 97 -8.60 10.82 6.08
CA ILE A 97 -8.26 11.57 4.86
C ILE A 97 -9.28 12.69 4.73
N THR A 98 -8.86 13.92 5.07
CA THR A 98 -9.71 15.11 4.92
C THR A 98 -9.35 15.83 3.64
N LYS A 99 -10.29 15.90 2.69
CA LYS A 99 -10.17 16.70 1.47
C LYS A 99 -11.13 17.88 1.56
N LYS A 100 -10.57 19.08 1.67
CA LYS A 100 -11.31 20.35 1.59
C LYS A 100 -11.28 20.84 0.14
N GLN A 101 -12.45 20.94 -0.48
CA GLN A 101 -12.61 21.52 -1.81
C GLN A 101 -13.50 22.75 -1.70
N LYS A 102 -12.91 23.92 -2.01
CA LYS A 102 -13.64 25.18 -2.14
C LYS A 102 -14.38 25.19 -3.49
N TRP A 103 -15.57 25.77 -3.53
CA TRP A 103 -16.38 25.87 -4.74
C TRP A 103 -15.66 26.67 -5.83
#